data_AF-A0A7C1KH50-F1
#
_entry.id   AF-A0A7C1KH50-F1
#
_cell.length_a   1.000
_cell.length_b   1.000
_cell.length_c   1.000
_cell.angle_alpha   90.00
_cell.angle_beta   90.00
_cell.angle_gamma   90.00
#
_symmetry.space_group_name_H-M   'P 1'
#
loop_
_entity.id
_entity.type
_entity.pdbx_description
1 polymer ?
#
loop_
_entity_poly.entity_id
_entity_poly.type
_entity_poly.pdbx_seq_one_letter_code
_entity_poly.pdbx_strand_id
1 'polypeptide(L)'
;MAVLTNHQLAELLRARAQHLAREGANVYRVRALRRAALVLLGLPWEAAELATPQGRKVLERIPGIGRGIARTLCEWVRQAQQDAESSSVPACRGEGSSVPAPPDVGSLSDAVGSSGSKAPAGD
;
A
#
# COMPACT_ATOMS: atom_id res chain seq x y z
N MET A 1 17.47 15.12 9.30
CA MET A 1 16.00 15.12 9.19
C MET A 1 15.61 14.00 8.23
N ALA A 2 15.28 12.82 8.73
CA ALA A 2 14.76 11.75 7.87
C ALA A 2 13.27 12.00 7.68
N VAL A 3 12.92 12.68 6.58
CA VAL A 3 11.52 12.92 6.20
C VAL A 3 11.07 11.72 5.38
N LEU A 4 9.95 11.09 5.76
CA LEU A 4 9.35 10.03 4.96
C LEU A 4 9.01 10.57 3.57
N THR A 5 9.38 9.86 2.51
CA THR A 5 9.03 10.27 1.15
C THR A 5 7.58 9.89 0.81
N ASN A 6 6.99 10.55 -0.18
CA ASN A 6 5.69 10.21 -0.76
C ASN A 6 5.60 8.73 -1.14
N HIS A 7 6.69 8.18 -1.68
CA HIS A 7 6.78 6.78 -2.04
C HIS A 7 6.69 5.87 -0.81
N GLN A 8 7.40 6.19 0.27
CA GLN A 8 7.34 5.40 1.52
C GLN A 8 5.94 5.45 2.15
N LEU A 9 5.30 6.62 2.17
CA LEU A 9 3.93 6.75 2.66
C LEU A 9 2.92 5.97 1.79
N ALA A 10 3.09 6.01 0.47
CA ALA A 10 2.26 5.25 -0.46
C ALA A 10 2.39 3.74 -0.23
N GLU A 11 3.61 3.23 -0.03
CA GLU A 11 3.86 1.82 0.26
C GLU A 11 3.25 1.40 1.62
N LEU A 12 3.39 2.22 2.67
CA LEU A 12 2.74 1.98 3.96
C LEU A 12 1.21 1.90 3.85
N LEU A 13 0.60 2.82 3.08
CA LEU A 13 -0.84 2.80 2.82
C LEU A 13 -1.27 1.54 2.04
N ARG A 14 -0.48 1.11 1.04
CA ARG A 14 -0.74 -0.11 0.27
C ARG A 14 -0.64 -1.35 1.16
N ALA A 15 0.41 -1.46 1.99
CA ALA A 15 0.58 -2.55 2.94
C ALA A 15 -0.60 -2.61 3.93
N ARG A 16 -1.02 -1.46 4.48
CA ARG A 16 -2.17 -1.40 5.38
C ARG A 16 -3.47 -1.79 4.69
N ALA A 17 -3.67 -1.38 3.44
CA ALA A 17 -4.84 -1.76 2.65
C ALA A 17 -4.87 -3.26 2.33
N GLN A 18 -3.72 -3.87 2.02
CA GLN A 18 -3.60 -5.31 1.78
C GLN A 18 -3.91 -6.10 3.05
N HIS A 19 -3.38 -5.66 4.19
CA HIS A 19 -3.66 -6.28 5.49
C HIS A 19 -5.16 -6.23 5.82
N LEU A 20 -5.78 -5.05 5.74
CA LEU A 20 -7.23 -4.89 5.96
C LEU A 20 -8.08 -5.72 4.97
N ALA A 21 -7.63 -5.87 3.72
CA ALA A 21 -8.32 -6.69 2.74
C ALA A 21 -8.29 -8.18 3.10
N ARG A 22 -7.16 -8.67 3.63
CA ARG A 22 -7.01 -10.07 4.08
C ARG A 22 -7.88 -10.38 5.29
N GLU A 23 -8.02 -9.44 6.21
CA GLU A 23 -8.87 -9.57 7.40
C GLU A 23 -10.39 -9.51 7.09
N GLY A 24 -10.78 -9.30 5.82
CA GLY A 24 -12.19 -9.12 5.46
C GLY A 24 -12.79 -7.82 6.03
N ALA A 25 -11.94 -6.84 6.37
CA ALA A 25 -12.37 -5.56 6.91
C ALA A 25 -13.14 -4.74 5.86
N ASN A 26 -13.63 -3.57 6.27
CA ASN A 26 -14.49 -2.72 5.44
C ASN A 26 -13.86 -2.40 4.07
N VAL A 27 -14.47 -2.92 2.99
CA VAL A 27 -14.06 -2.74 1.59
C VAL A 27 -13.91 -1.28 1.20
N TYR A 28 -14.72 -0.39 1.78
CA TYR A 28 -14.61 1.05 1.57
C TYR A 28 -13.26 1.60 2.07
N ARG A 29 -12.81 1.16 3.25
CA ARG A 29 -11.52 1.60 3.82
C ARG A 29 -10.35 1.10 2.98
N VAL A 30 -10.39 -0.15 2.53
CA VAL A 30 -9.37 -0.71 1.62
C VAL A 30 -9.26 0.11 0.34
N ARG A 31 -10.40 0.43 -0.29
CA ARG A 31 -10.43 1.26 -1.51
C ARG A 31 -9.91 2.67 -1.24
N ALA A 32 -10.27 3.27 -0.11
CA ALA A 32 -9.82 4.60 0.26
C ALA A 32 -8.29 4.66 0.47
N LEU A 33 -7.70 3.68 1.18
CA LEU A 33 -6.26 3.59 1.40
C LEU A 33 -5.49 3.40 0.08
N ARG A 34 -5.98 2.55 -0.83
CA ARG A 34 -5.37 2.36 -2.15
C ARG A 34 -5.43 3.63 -3.00
N ARG A 35 -6.55 4.34 -2.99
CA ARG A 35 -6.68 5.63 -3.70
C ARG A 35 -5.74 6.68 -3.12
N ALA A 36 -5.66 6.79 -1.80
CA ALA A 36 -4.75 7.74 -1.16
C ALA A 36 -3.28 7.48 -1.53
N ALA A 37 -2.85 6.21 -1.62
CA ALA A 37 -1.51 5.88 -2.07
C ALA A 37 -1.20 6.41 -3.48
N LEU A 38 -2.16 6.28 -4.42
CA LEU A 38 -2.02 6.81 -5.78
C LEU A 38 -1.96 8.34 -5.80
N VAL A 39 -2.77 8.99 -4.97
CA VAL A 39 -2.78 10.45 -4.84
C VAL A 39 -1.42 10.95 -4.34
N LEU A 40 -0.84 10.30 -3.34
CA LEU A 40 0.48 10.67 -2.80
C LEU A 40 1.59 10.59 -3.85
N LEU A 41 1.56 9.58 -4.72
CA LEU A 41 2.54 9.42 -5.80
C LEU A 41 2.42 10.50 -6.90
N GLY A 42 1.25 11.12 -7.02
CA GLY A 42 0.99 12.20 -7.99
C GLY A 42 1.19 13.61 -7.44
N LEU A 43 1.52 13.76 -6.15
CA LEU A 43 1.74 15.08 -5.56
C LEU A 43 3.12 15.62 -5.95
N PRO A 44 3.20 16.91 -6.36
CA PRO A 44 4.47 17.55 -6.69
C PRO A 44 5.30 17.97 -5.45
N TRP A 45 4.74 17.80 -4.24
CA TRP A 45 5.38 18.11 -2.97
C TRP A 45 5.33 16.90 -2.03
N GLU A 46 6.24 16.85 -1.07
CA GLU A 46 6.29 15.80 -0.06
C GLU A 46 5.15 15.96 0.95
N ALA A 47 4.23 15.00 0.98
CA ALA A 47 3.09 15.00 1.89
C ALA A 47 3.53 14.89 3.36
N ALA A 48 4.72 14.35 3.63
CA ALA A 48 5.30 14.31 4.98
C ALA A 48 5.63 15.71 5.51
N GLU A 49 6.02 16.65 4.65
CA GLU A 49 6.25 18.04 5.06
C GLU A 49 4.94 18.74 5.45
N LEU A 50 3.84 18.35 4.79
CA LEU A 50 2.50 18.84 5.09
C LEU A 50 1.82 18.10 6.26
N ALA A 51 2.39 17.00 6.73
CA ALA A 51 1.82 16.16 7.78
C ALA A 51 2.04 16.74 9.20
N THR A 52 1.91 18.06 9.34
CA THR A 52 1.93 18.78 10.62
C THR A 52 0.51 18.95 11.18
N PRO A 53 0.35 19.21 12.49
CA PRO A 53 -0.97 19.49 13.07
C PRO A 53 -1.71 20.64 12.36
N GLN A 54 -0.97 21.60 11.81
CA GLN A 54 -1.48 22.72 11.03
C GLN A 54 -1.76 22.34 9.56
N GLY A 55 -0.90 21.52 8.96
CA GLY A 55 -1.00 21.04 7.58
C GLY A 55 -2.02 19.90 7.36
N ARG A 56 -2.54 19.30 8.43
CA ARG A 56 -3.63 18.30 8.35
C ARG A 56 -4.84 18.79 7.54
N LYS A 57 -5.23 20.06 7.69
CA LYS A 57 -6.35 20.64 6.93
C LYS A 57 -6.06 20.71 5.43
N VAL A 58 -4.80 20.83 5.03
CA VAL A 58 -4.37 20.82 3.63
C VAL A 58 -4.53 19.42 3.06
N LEU A 59 -4.08 18.39 3.78
CA LEU A 59 -4.25 16.99 3.41
C LEU A 59 -5.74 16.61 3.25
N GLU A 60 -6.60 17.09 4.15
CA GLU A 60 -8.06 16.85 4.08
C GLU A 60 -8.77 17.50 2.89
N ARG A 61 -8.16 18.51 2.25
CA ARG A 61 -8.69 19.16 1.04
C ARG A 61 -8.35 18.40 -0.23
N ILE A 62 -7.41 17.45 -0.17
CA ILE A 62 -6.96 16.71 -1.35
C ILE A 62 -8.02 15.66 -1.72
N PRO A 63 -8.53 15.64 -2.96
CA PRO A 63 -9.50 14.64 -3.39
C PRO A 63 -8.90 13.24 -3.29
N GLY A 64 -9.54 12.38 -2.49
CA GLY A 64 -9.06 11.03 -2.20
C GLY A 64 -8.39 10.86 -0.83
N ILE A 65 -8.06 11.95 -0.13
CA ILE A 65 -7.54 11.93 1.25
C ILE A 65 -8.61 12.51 2.19
N GLY A 66 -9.35 11.63 2.85
CA GLY A 66 -10.33 12.04 3.86
C GLY A 66 -9.71 12.24 5.25
N ARG A 67 -10.51 12.78 6.20
CA ARG A 67 -10.15 12.99 7.62
C ARG A 67 -9.46 11.80 8.27
N GLY A 68 -9.92 10.58 8.00
CA GLY A 68 -9.34 9.36 8.55
C GLY A 68 -7.94 9.09 8.02
N ILE A 69 -7.71 9.27 6.72
CA ILE A 69 -6.41 9.04 6.10
C ILE A 69 -5.43 10.13 6.48
N ALA A 70 -5.85 11.40 6.43
CA ALA A 70 -5.03 12.54 6.86
C ALA A 70 -4.56 12.37 8.31
N ARG A 71 -5.44 11.91 9.21
CA ARG A 71 -5.08 11.60 10.60
C ARG A 71 -4.00 10.52 10.68
N THR A 72 -4.20 9.40 10.00
CA THR A 72 -3.24 8.28 10.00
C THR A 72 -1.88 8.69 9.44
N LEU A 73 -1.85 9.50 8.38
CA LEU A 73 -0.60 10.03 7.82
C LEU A 73 0.14 10.91 8.83
N CYS A 74 -0.55 11.84 9.50
CA CYS A 74 0.04 12.66 10.55
C CYS A 74 0.59 11.81 11.71
N GLU A 75 -0.13 10.76 12.11
CA GLU A 75 0.32 9.84 13.17
C GLU A 75 1.62 9.12 12.75
N TRP A 76 1.70 8.58 11.53
CA TRP A 76 2.89 7.88 11.04
C TRP A 76 4.10 8.79 10.88
N VAL A 77 3.92 10.00 10.32
CA VAL A 77 5.01 10.97 10.15
C VAL A 77 5.53 11.46 11.51
N ARG A 78 4.63 11.63 12.49
CA ARG A 78 5.04 11.97 13.85
C ARG A 78 5.82 10.83 14.50
N GLN A 79 5.36 9.59 14.34
CA GLN A 79 6.02 8.43 14.93
C GLN A 79 7.41 8.20 14.32
N ALA A 80 7.56 8.33 13.00
CA ALA A 80 8.86 8.24 12.34
C ALA A 80 9.86 9.31 12.81
N GLN A 81 9.40 10.53 13.12
CA GLN A 81 10.25 11.57 13.71
C GLN A 81 10.71 11.17 15.11
N GLN A 82 9.79 10.69 15.94
CA GLN A 82 10.10 10.21 17.29
C GLN A 82 11.06 9.02 17.28
N ASP A 83 10.91 8.07 16.35
CA ASP A 83 11.82 6.95 16.20
C ASP A 83 13.22 7.40 15.78
N ALA A 84 13.33 8.41 14.92
CA ALA A 84 14.61 9.01 14.55
C ALA A 84 15.29 9.72 15.73
N GLU A 85 14.51 10.36 16.61
CA GLU A 85 15.02 11.04 17.81
C GLU A 85 15.36 10.04 18.94
N SER A 86 14.57 8.98 19.10
CA SER A 86 14.83 7.92 20.08
C SER A 86 15.95 6.96 19.66
N SER A 87 16.27 6.86 18.37
CA SER A 87 17.35 5.99 17.85
C SER A 87 18.76 6.60 17.98
N SER A 88 19.00 7.53 18.90
CA SER A 88 20.35 7.90 19.34
C SER A 88 20.99 6.85 20.27
N VAL A 89 20.76 5.56 19.99
CA VAL A 89 21.54 4.44 20.51
C VAL A 89 21.93 3.57 19.31
N PRO A 90 23.22 3.47 18.95
CA PRO A 90 23.65 2.70 17.79
C PRO A 90 23.57 1.21 18.14
N ALA A 91 22.45 0.57 17.79
CA ALA A 91 22.39 -0.88 17.76
C ALA A 91 22.69 -1.34 16.32
N CYS A 92 23.92 -1.78 16.09
CA CYS A 92 24.30 -2.54 14.91
C CYS A 92 23.38 -3.77 14.78
N ARG A 93 22.41 -3.75 13.87
CA ARG A 93 21.68 -4.94 13.40
C ARG A 93 21.11 -4.60 12.02
N GLY A 94 21.66 -5.13 10.94
CA GLY A 94 21.65 -6.56 10.64
C GLY A 94 20.45 -6.80 9.72
N GLU A 95 20.75 -7.11 8.47
CA GLU A 95 19.90 -7.13 7.28
C GLU A 95 18.60 -7.93 7.38
N GLY A 96 17.64 -7.60 6.49
CA GLY A 96 16.66 -8.56 5.99
C GLY A 96 15.20 -8.16 6.10
N SER A 97 14.76 -7.06 5.48
CA SER A 97 13.34 -6.94 5.08
C SER A 97 13.20 -7.47 3.66
N SER A 98 13.14 -8.80 3.56
CA SER A 98 12.69 -9.49 2.36
C SER A 98 11.25 -9.07 2.09
N VAL A 99 11.04 -8.28 1.05
CA VAL A 99 9.71 -7.96 0.54
C VAL A 99 9.16 -9.26 -0.08
N PRO A 100 8.08 -9.87 0.43
CA PRO A 100 7.47 -10.98 -0.29
C PRO A 100 6.83 -10.41 -1.57
N ALA A 101 7.42 -10.77 -2.71
CA ALA A 101 6.86 -10.51 -4.02
C ALA A 101 5.41 -11.07 -4.10
N PRO A 102 4.49 -10.38 -4.79
CA PRO A 102 3.14 -10.90 -4.99
C PRO A 102 3.19 -12.21 -5.79
N PRO A 103 2.29 -13.18 -5.53
CA PRO A 103 2.18 -14.36 -6.39
C PRO A 103 1.77 -13.92 -7.78
N ASP A 104 2.60 -14.32 -8.73
CA ASP A 104 2.42 -14.27 -10.17
C ASP A 104 0.98 -14.66 -10.54
N VAL A 105 0.23 -13.67 -11.03
CA VAL A 105 -1.07 -13.87 -11.67
C VAL A 105 -0.84 -13.68 -13.17
N GLY A 106 -0.59 -14.78 -13.88
CA GLY A 106 -0.50 -14.71 -15.33
C GLY A 106 0.04 -15.95 -16.05
N SER A 107 -0.81 -16.94 -16.30
CA SER A 107 -0.84 -17.64 -17.60
C SER A 107 -2.24 -18.22 -17.81
N LEU A 108 -3.07 -17.49 -18.57
CA LEU A 108 -3.43 -17.79 -19.98
C LEU A 108 -4.43 -18.96 -20.04
N SER A 109 -5.72 -18.67 -20.09
CA SER A 109 -6.49 -18.33 -21.30
C SER A 109 -6.58 -19.48 -22.30
N ASP A 110 -7.83 -19.84 -22.56
CA ASP A 110 -8.41 -20.78 -23.50
C ASP A 110 -7.71 -20.94 -24.86
N ALA A 111 -7.66 -22.19 -25.34
CA ALA A 111 -7.75 -22.50 -26.78
C ALA A 111 -8.35 -23.89 -27.01
N VAL A 112 -9.62 -23.88 -27.40
CA VAL A 112 -10.35 -24.80 -28.28
C VAL A 112 -9.50 -25.65 -29.24
N GLY A 113 -9.85 -26.93 -29.43
CA GLY A 113 -9.37 -27.72 -30.59
C GLY A 113 -9.54 -29.24 -30.53
N SER A 114 -10.69 -29.74 -30.99
CA SER A 114 -10.99 -31.02 -31.70
C SER A 114 -10.17 -32.31 -31.50
N SER A 115 -10.89 -33.39 -31.16
CA SER A 115 -11.06 -34.67 -31.92
C SER A 115 -11.48 -35.77 -30.91
N GLY A 116 -12.59 -36.51 -31.03
CA GLY A 116 -13.16 -37.12 -32.22
C GLY A 116 -12.58 -38.54 -32.39
N SER A 117 -13.23 -39.56 -31.81
CA SER A 117 -13.22 -41.00 -32.19
C SER A 117 -14.03 -41.80 -31.16
N LYS A 118 -15.33 -42.05 -31.35
CA LYS A 118 -15.94 -43.17 -32.10
C LYS A 118 -15.60 -44.57 -31.53
N ALA A 119 -16.46 -45.08 -30.65
CA ALA A 119 -16.87 -46.50 -30.63
C ALA A 119 -17.91 -46.73 -31.75
N PRO A 120 -18.22 -47.93 -32.32
CA PRO A 120 -18.34 -49.24 -31.63
C PRO A 120 -17.99 -50.53 -32.45
N ALA A 121 -18.23 -51.69 -31.81
CA ALA A 121 -18.65 -53.00 -32.34
C ALA A 121 -17.62 -54.08 -32.76
N GLY A 122 -17.81 -55.30 -32.20
CA GLY A 122 -17.66 -56.59 -32.89
C GLY A 122 -16.57 -57.56 -32.38
N ASP A 123 -16.92 -58.54 -31.55
CA ASP A 123 -17.04 -59.98 -31.91
C ASP A 123 -17.96 -60.69 -30.90
#